data_AF-A0A835QVD4-F1
#
_entry.id   AF-A0A835QVD4-F1
#
_cell.length_a   1.000
_cell.length_b   1.000
_cell.length_c   1.000
_cell.angle_alpha   90.00
_cell.angle_beta   90.00
_cell.angle_gamma   90.00
#
_symmetry.space_group_name_H-M   'P 1'
#
loop_
_entity.id
_entity.type
_entity.pdbx_description
1 polymer ?
#
loop_
_entity_poly.entity_id
_entity_poly.type
_entity_poly.pdbx_seq_one_letter_code
_entity_poly.pdbx_strand_id
1 'polypeptide(L)'
;MILEESFHNFILPSMEKEARSILAARAKNWLLMEYGKQLWNKVSVAPYLRKGNSVDNENEEEAELRVMACCWGPGKPANTFVMLDSSGEVVDILYAGSISSKSQGVAEQQRKRNDQDRLLKFMTDHQPHVVCLGAANLSCRQLKDDIYEIIFKIVEDHPRDVSQDMNINIIWGDEAFPRLYENARISTDQLPAQPGIVKRAVALGRYLQNPLAMVATLCGPGKEILSWKLCPLDDFLSPDEKYEMVEQIMVDATNQVGLDINLASTHEWLFAPLQFIAGLGPKSFCFTESFCKGWIYF
;
A
#
# COMPACT_ATOMS: atom_id res chain seq x y z
N MET A 1 -51.17 -0.08 42.42
CA MET A 1 -50.39 -1.26 42.85
C MET A 1 -50.15 -2.24 41.71
N ILE A 2 -51.11 -3.04 41.24
CA ILE A 2 -50.84 -4.06 40.17
C ILE A 2 -50.35 -3.46 38.85
N LEU A 3 -50.94 -2.36 38.38
CA LEU A 3 -50.50 -1.68 37.15
C LEU A 3 -49.09 -1.08 37.27
N GLU A 4 -48.77 -0.56 38.44
CA GLU A 4 -47.49 0.06 38.74
C GLU A 4 -46.36 -0.98 38.80
N GLU A 5 -46.61 -2.10 39.48
CA GLU A 5 -45.70 -3.26 39.47
C GLU A 5 -45.56 -3.86 38.08
N SER A 6 -46.64 -3.97 37.32
CA SER A 6 -46.60 -4.50 35.94
C SER A 6 -45.76 -3.62 35.02
N PHE A 7 -45.90 -2.29 35.14
CA PHE A 7 -45.13 -1.35 34.36
C PHE A 7 -43.64 -1.39 34.72
N HIS A 8 -43.29 -1.29 36.00
CA HIS A 8 -41.89 -1.21 36.43
C HIS A 8 -41.13 -2.53 36.33
N ASN A 9 -41.79 -3.67 36.54
CA ASN A 9 -41.11 -4.97 36.58
C ASN A 9 -41.10 -5.69 35.22
N PHE A 10 -42.01 -5.37 34.31
CA PHE A 10 -42.13 -6.08 33.03
C PHE A 10 -42.03 -5.15 31.82
N ILE A 11 -42.89 -4.14 31.73
CA ILE A 11 -42.97 -3.30 30.52
C ILE A 11 -41.71 -2.44 30.37
N LEU A 12 -41.35 -1.68 31.39
CA LEU A 12 -40.22 -0.75 31.33
C LEU A 12 -38.88 -1.47 31.08
N PRO A 13 -38.53 -2.58 31.78
CA PRO A 13 -37.31 -3.33 31.48
C PRO A 13 -37.32 -3.95 30.08
N SER A 14 -38.49 -4.41 29.59
CA SER A 14 -38.62 -4.92 28.22
C SER A 14 -38.39 -3.82 27.18
N MET A 15 -39.00 -2.65 27.36
CA MET A 15 -38.81 -1.49 26.48
C MET A 15 -37.37 -1.00 26.52
N GLU A 16 -36.73 -0.98 27.69
CA GLU A 16 -35.33 -0.59 27.82
C GLU A 16 -34.41 -1.57 27.08
N LYS A 17 -34.64 -2.87 27.23
CA LYS A 17 -33.88 -3.92 26.52
C LYS A 17 -34.03 -3.76 25.01
N GLU A 18 -35.25 -3.53 24.53
CA GLU A 18 -35.52 -3.31 23.11
C GLU A 18 -34.87 -2.01 22.59
N ALA A 19 -35.01 -0.91 23.31
CA ALA A 19 -34.37 0.36 22.97
C ALA A 19 -32.85 0.24 22.89
N ARG A 20 -32.21 -0.42 23.88
CA ARG A 20 -30.77 -0.71 23.87
C ARG A 20 -30.38 -1.54 22.65
N SER A 21 -31.15 -2.58 22.31
CA SER A 21 -30.90 -3.43 21.14
C SER A 21 -30.98 -2.63 19.84
N ILE A 22 -32.01 -1.79 19.67
CA ILE A 22 -32.19 -0.96 18.47
C ILE A 22 -31.05 0.05 18.35
N LEU A 23 -30.68 0.73 19.44
CA LEU A 23 -29.61 1.71 19.44
C LEU A 23 -28.25 1.07 19.14
N ALA A 24 -27.96 -0.09 19.74
CA ALA A 24 -26.74 -0.83 19.47
C ALA A 24 -26.66 -1.28 18.00
N ALA A 25 -27.76 -1.82 17.44
CA ALA A 25 -27.81 -2.22 16.04
C ALA A 25 -27.59 -1.02 15.10
N ARG A 26 -28.22 0.13 15.37
CA ARG A 26 -28.03 1.35 14.58
C ARG A 26 -26.60 1.89 14.67
N ALA A 27 -26.02 1.92 15.87
CA ALA A 27 -24.64 2.36 16.07
C ALA A 27 -23.66 1.45 15.33
N LYS A 28 -23.88 0.13 15.38
CA LYS A 28 -23.08 -0.86 14.67
C LYS A 28 -23.18 -0.70 13.14
N ASN A 29 -24.39 -0.51 12.61
CA ASN A 29 -24.60 -0.27 11.19
C ASN A 29 -23.90 1.02 10.73
N TRP A 30 -23.98 2.09 11.51
CA TRP A 30 -23.25 3.33 11.20
C TRP A 30 -21.74 3.10 11.20
N LEU A 31 -21.21 2.39 12.19
CA LEU A 31 -19.79 2.06 12.27
C LEU A 31 -19.34 1.20 11.08
N LEU A 32 -20.15 0.24 10.64
CA LEU A 32 -19.87 -0.58 9.46
C LEU A 32 -19.79 0.27 8.18
N MET A 33 -20.69 1.23 8.02
CA MET A 33 -20.65 2.19 6.90
C MET A 33 -19.42 3.09 6.95
N GLU A 34 -19.02 3.55 8.14
CA GLU A 34 -17.80 4.35 8.29
C GLU A 34 -16.54 3.51 8.02
N TYR A 35 -16.49 2.25 8.49
CA TYR A 35 -15.42 1.30 8.15
C TYR A 35 -15.30 1.12 6.63
N GLY A 36 -16.43 0.90 5.96
CA GLY A 36 -16.47 0.79 4.51
C GLY A 36 -15.98 2.07 3.81
N LYS A 37 -16.44 3.24 4.24
CA LYS A 37 -15.99 4.53 3.70
C LYS A 37 -14.47 4.72 3.83
N GLN A 38 -13.87 4.32 4.95
CA GLN A 38 -12.41 4.42 5.13
C GLN A 38 -11.67 3.48 4.19
N LEU A 39 -12.15 2.25 4.00
CA LEU A 39 -11.57 1.32 3.01
C LEU A 39 -11.71 1.86 1.59
N TRP A 40 -12.91 2.34 1.22
CA TRP A 40 -13.17 2.94 -0.09
C TRP A 40 -12.16 4.04 -0.40
N ASN A 41 -11.97 4.99 0.51
CA ASN A 41 -11.02 6.09 0.35
C ASN A 41 -9.56 5.64 0.15
N LYS A 42 -9.21 4.43 0.61
CA LYS A 42 -7.86 3.85 0.46
C LYS A 42 -7.72 3.09 -0.85
N VAL A 43 -8.77 2.39 -1.28
CA VAL A 43 -8.79 1.54 -2.49
C VAL A 43 -9.06 2.35 -3.75
N SER A 44 -9.94 3.35 -3.70
CA SER A 44 -10.38 4.15 -4.85
C SER A 44 -9.40 5.28 -5.20
N VAL A 45 -8.18 5.25 -4.67
CA VAL A 45 -7.15 6.25 -4.99
C VAL A 45 -6.61 5.93 -6.38
N ALA A 46 -6.61 6.93 -7.27
CA ALA A 46 -6.03 6.75 -8.59
C ALA A 46 -4.52 6.49 -8.49
N PRO A 47 -3.95 5.66 -9.40
CA PRO A 47 -2.50 5.53 -9.57
C PRO A 47 -1.81 6.90 -9.60
N TYR A 48 -0.60 6.97 -9.03
CA TYR A 48 0.15 8.22 -9.04
C TYR A 48 0.53 8.62 -10.47
N LEU A 49 0.01 9.75 -10.93
CA LEU A 49 0.38 10.30 -12.23
C LEU A 49 1.58 11.25 -12.07
N ARG A 50 2.54 11.14 -13.00
CA ARG A 50 3.61 12.11 -13.12
C ARG A 50 2.99 13.47 -13.43
N LYS A 51 3.27 14.48 -12.60
CA LYS A 51 2.95 15.87 -12.97
C LYS A 51 3.83 16.27 -14.15
N GLY A 52 3.30 16.16 -15.37
CA GLY A 52 3.92 16.71 -16.56
C GLY A 52 3.80 18.23 -16.57
N ASN A 53 4.91 18.94 -16.77
CA ASN A 53 4.87 20.30 -17.27
C ASN A 53 4.78 20.22 -18.80
N SER A 54 3.59 20.16 -19.37
CA SER A 54 3.30 20.69 -20.71
C SER A 54 1.82 20.51 -21.04
N VAL A 55 1.28 21.54 -21.67
CA VAL A 55 -0.13 21.75 -21.98
C VAL A 55 -0.56 21.06 -23.29
N ASP A 56 0.33 20.34 -24.00
CA ASP A 56 0.08 19.97 -25.40
C ASP A 56 0.62 18.58 -25.81
N ASN A 57 0.26 17.48 -25.14
CA ASN A 57 0.50 16.14 -25.69
C ASN A 57 -0.72 15.24 -25.51
N GLU A 58 -1.58 15.20 -26.52
CA GLU A 58 -2.71 14.27 -26.68
C GLU A 58 -2.27 12.80 -26.91
N ASN A 59 -0.97 12.51 -26.75
CA ASN A 59 -0.41 11.16 -26.71
C ASN A 59 0.02 10.86 -25.28
N GLU A 60 -0.94 10.76 -24.36
CA GLU A 60 -0.72 10.13 -23.05
C GLU A 60 -0.62 8.62 -23.27
N GLU A 61 0.49 8.17 -23.87
CA GLU A 61 0.98 6.82 -23.59
C GLU A 61 1.16 6.76 -22.08
N GLU A 62 0.46 5.81 -21.46
CA GLU A 62 0.41 5.55 -20.03
C GLU A 62 1.83 5.54 -19.46
N ALA A 63 2.28 6.69 -18.94
CA ALA A 63 3.70 6.90 -18.70
C ALA A 63 4.21 5.90 -17.66
N GLU A 64 5.13 5.04 -18.07
CA GLU A 64 5.73 3.96 -17.28
C GLU A 64 6.26 4.47 -15.92
N LEU A 65 5.44 4.42 -14.87
CA LEU A 65 5.79 4.99 -13.57
C LEU A 65 6.77 4.09 -12.80
N ARG A 66 8.06 4.32 -13.00
CA ARG A 66 9.13 3.82 -12.12
C ARG A 66 9.12 4.49 -10.74
N VAL A 67 9.03 3.68 -9.68
CA VAL A 67 8.93 4.15 -8.29
C VAL A 67 10.13 3.68 -7.47
N MET A 68 10.80 4.59 -6.78
CA MET A 68 11.75 4.22 -5.72
C MET A 68 11.04 4.27 -4.36
N ALA A 69 10.81 3.11 -3.75
CA ALA A 69 10.24 3.04 -2.42
C ALA A 69 11.33 3.01 -1.34
N CYS A 70 11.12 3.71 -0.23
CA CYS A 70 12.07 3.81 0.86
C CYS A 70 11.38 3.50 2.20
N CYS A 71 11.92 2.53 2.93
CA CYS A 71 11.48 2.20 4.28
C CYS A 71 12.57 2.52 5.31
N TRP A 72 12.15 3.16 6.39
CA TRP A 72 13.03 3.56 7.48
C TRP A 72 13.42 2.36 8.36
N GLY A 73 14.72 2.16 8.56
CA GLY A 73 15.33 1.14 9.38
C GLY A 73 16.76 1.54 9.77
N PRO A 74 16.99 2.30 10.84
CA PRO A 74 18.34 2.71 11.19
C PRO A 74 19.06 1.51 11.81
N GLY A 75 20.06 0.98 11.08
CA GLY A 75 20.91 -0.12 11.53
C GLY A 75 20.41 -1.51 11.15
N LYS A 76 19.50 -2.11 11.94
CA LYS A 76 18.99 -3.49 11.74
C LYS A 76 17.46 -3.58 11.93
N PRO A 77 16.68 -3.71 10.84
CA PRO A 77 17.11 -3.64 9.45
C PRO A 77 17.66 -2.26 9.08
N ALA A 78 18.47 -2.17 8.03
CA ALA A 78 19.03 -0.92 7.49
C ALA A 78 17.99 -0.14 6.66
N ASN A 79 18.19 1.17 6.42
CA ASN A 79 17.29 1.94 5.56
C ASN A 79 17.35 1.27 4.19
N THR A 80 16.18 0.87 3.71
CA THR A 80 16.07 0.01 2.53
C THR A 80 15.36 0.79 1.45
N PHE A 81 16.03 0.91 0.31
CA PHE A 81 15.51 1.49 -0.91
C PHE A 81 15.26 0.35 -1.89
N VAL A 82 14.08 0.34 -2.51
CA VAL A 82 13.70 -0.64 -3.52
C VAL A 82 13.27 0.12 -4.75
N MET A 83 13.87 -0.23 -5.88
CA MET A 83 13.48 0.30 -7.18
C MET A 83 12.45 -0.63 -7.81
N LEU A 84 11.30 -0.07 -8.20
CA LEU A 84 10.24 -0.76 -8.92
C LEU A 84 10.12 -0.22 -10.35
N ASP A 85 10.00 -1.12 -11.32
CA ASP A 85 9.64 -0.73 -12.68
C ASP A 85 8.17 -0.30 -12.79
N SER A 86 7.71 0.05 -13.99
CA SER A 86 6.32 0.44 -14.26
C SER A 86 5.29 -0.65 -13.96
N SER A 87 5.70 -1.91 -14.00
CA SER A 87 4.87 -3.07 -13.69
C SER A 87 4.88 -3.45 -12.20
N GLY A 88 5.65 -2.73 -11.39
CA GLY A 88 5.79 -2.98 -9.96
C GLY A 88 6.71 -4.16 -9.63
N GLU A 89 7.54 -4.61 -10.57
CA GLU A 89 8.56 -5.62 -10.29
C GLU A 89 9.83 -5.01 -9.72
N VAL A 90 10.53 -5.79 -8.90
CA VAL A 90 11.75 -5.34 -8.22
C VAL A 90 12.92 -5.33 -9.20
N VAL A 91 13.43 -4.13 -9.49
CA VAL A 91 14.59 -3.94 -10.36
C VAL A 91 15.88 -4.06 -9.55
N ASP A 92 15.97 -3.37 -8.41
CA ASP A 92 17.17 -3.33 -7.59
C ASP A 92 16.86 -2.93 -6.13
N ILE A 93 17.75 -3.30 -5.21
CA ILE A 93 17.61 -3.08 -3.77
C ILE A 93 18.90 -2.49 -3.20
N LEU A 94 18.79 -1.34 -2.53
CA LEU A 94 19.90 -0.70 -1.84
C LEU A 94 19.67 -0.64 -0.32
N TYR A 95 20.64 -1.14 0.43
CA TYR A 95 20.70 -1.01 1.89
C TYR A 95 21.69 0.09 2.28
N ALA A 96 21.19 1.15 2.94
CA ALA A 96 21.95 2.33 3.35
C ALA A 96 21.73 2.63 4.85
N GLY A 97 22.29 1.79 5.72
CA GLY A 97 22.02 1.85 7.17
C GLY A 97 22.59 3.09 7.87
N SER A 98 23.53 3.82 7.25
CA SER A 98 24.21 4.96 7.86
C SER A 98 23.80 6.31 7.28
N ILE A 99 22.93 6.34 6.26
CA ILE A 99 22.54 7.58 5.57
C ILE A 99 21.94 8.63 6.52
N SER A 100 21.18 8.19 7.52
CA SER A 100 20.57 9.06 8.54
C SER A 100 21.33 9.05 9.87
N SER A 101 22.58 8.56 9.90
CA SER A 101 23.42 8.68 11.10
C SER A 101 23.78 10.13 11.36
N LYS A 102 23.75 10.51 12.64
CA LYS A 102 24.07 11.87 13.14
C LYS A 102 25.36 11.92 13.97
N SER A 103 26.08 10.82 14.04
CA SER A 103 27.32 10.78 14.82
C SER A 103 28.37 11.70 14.21
N GLN A 104 29.06 12.44 15.08
CA GLN A 104 30.19 13.28 14.69
C GLN A 104 31.50 12.48 14.60
N GLY A 105 31.45 11.16 14.82
CA GLY A 105 32.61 10.29 14.65
C GLY A 105 33.08 10.26 13.20
N VAL A 106 34.38 10.47 12.98
CA VAL A 106 35.00 10.48 11.64
C VAL A 106 34.64 9.22 10.83
N ALA A 107 34.64 8.05 11.48
CA ALA A 107 34.30 6.77 10.85
C ALA A 107 32.83 6.68 10.43
N GLU A 108 31.90 7.25 11.21
CA GLU A 108 30.48 7.24 10.89
C GLU A 108 30.13 8.27 9.82
N GLN A 109 30.80 9.42 9.84
CA GLN A 109 30.67 10.43 8.79
C GLN A 109 31.14 9.88 7.44
N GLN A 110 32.23 9.10 7.43
CA GLN A 110 32.69 8.43 6.22
C GLN A 110 31.69 7.38 5.72
N ARG A 111 31.07 6.61 6.62
CA ARG A 111 30.01 5.65 6.24
C ARG A 111 28.79 6.35 5.67
N LYS A 112 28.37 7.47 6.26
CA LYS A 112 27.27 8.28 5.74
C LYS A 112 27.58 8.76 4.32
N ARG A 113 28.78 9.31 4.07
CA ARG A 113 29.20 9.74 2.72
C ARG A 113 29.18 8.57 1.72
N ASN A 114 29.74 7.42 2.09
CA ASN A 114 29.73 6.24 1.23
C ASN A 114 28.29 5.80 0.89
N ASP A 115 27.37 5.82 1.86
CA ASP A 115 25.95 5.49 1.61
C ASP A 115 25.25 6.54 0.74
N GLN A 116 25.58 7.83 0.90
CA GLN A 116 25.09 8.91 0.03
C GLN A 116 25.56 8.73 -1.41
N ASP A 117 26.84 8.41 -1.64
CA ASP A 117 27.41 8.19 -2.97
C ASP A 117 26.79 6.95 -3.65
N ARG A 118 26.51 5.89 -2.87
CA ARG A 118 25.81 4.69 -3.36
C ARG A 118 24.37 5.01 -3.75
N LEU A 119 23.66 5.81 -2.96
CA LEU A 119 22.30 6.23 -3.29
C LEU A 119 22.27 7.16 -4.50
N LEU A 120 23.23 8.07 -4.62
CA LEU A 120 23.40 8.93 -5.80
C LEU A 120 23.53 8.07 -7.05
N LYS A 121 24.46 7.10 -7.05
CA LYS A 121 24.64 6.17 -8.17
C LYS A 121 23.37 5.38 -8.47
N PHE A 122 22.70 4.86 -7.45
CA PHE A 122 21.45 4.11 -7.60
C PHE A 122 20.34 4.95 -8.27
N MET A 123 20.20 6.22 -7.89
CA MET A 123 19.21 7.12 -8.50
C MET A 123 19.59 7.52 -9.93
N THR A 124 20.88 7.71 -10.22
CA THR A 124 21.36 8.02 -11.58
C THR A 124 21.18 6.83 -12.52
N ASP A 125 21.48 5.62 -12.07
CA ASP A 125 21.39 4.39 -12.87
C ASP A 125 19.93 4.03 -13.21
N HIS A 126 19.00 4.18 -12.25
CA HIS A 126 17.60 3.73 -12.39
C HIS A 126 16.60 4.84 -12.76
N GLN A 127 16.97 6.11 -12.60
CA GLN A 127 16.15 7.29 -12.92
C GLN A 127 14.69 7.17 -12.45
N PRO A 128 14.43 7.11 -11.12
CA PRO A 128 13.07 7.00 -10.59
C PRO A 128 12.26 8.26 -10.88
N HIS A 129 10.97 8.11 -11.22
CA HIS A 129 10.08 9.26 -11.43
C HIS A 129 9.56 9.84 -10.12
N VAL A 130 9.39 8.99 -9.11
CA VAL A 130 8.87 9.36 -7.80
C VAL A 130 9.54 8.53 -6.71
N VAL A 131 9.78 9.18 -5.57
CA VAL A 131 10.27 8.52 -4.36
C VAL A 131 9.14 8.43 -3.35
N CYS A 132 8.73 7.21 -3.01
CA CYS A 132 7.75 6.97 -1.96
C CYS A 132 8.47 6.67 -0.64
N LEU A 133 8.40 7.59 0.32
CA LEU A 133 9.03 7.43 1.63
C LEU A 133 8.00 7.02 2.67
N GLY A 134 8.23 5.87 3.31
CA GLY A 134 7.39 5.36 4.39
C GLY A 134 7.43 6.28 5.61
N ALA A 135 6.27 6.79 6.03
CA ALA A 135 6.14 7.69 7.17
C ALA A 135 6.06 6.92 8.51
N ALA A 136 7.13 6.17 8.84
CA ALA A 136 7.15 5.34 10.05
C ALA A 136 7.31 6.13 11.36
N ASN A 137 8.09 7.21 11.34
CA ASN A 137 8.41 8.03 12.52
C ASN A 137 8.93 9.43 12.13
N LEU A 138 9.16 10.29 13.12
CA LEU A 138 9.69 11.65 12.91
C LEU A 138 11.09 11.67 12.28
N SER A 139 11.89 10.62 12.46
CA SER A 139 13.23 10.52 11.85
C SER A 139 13.17 10.37 10.33
N CYS A 140 12.04 9.90 9.77
CA CYS A 140 11.82 9.87 8.33
C CYS A 140 11.87 11.28 7.71
N ARG A 141 11.56 12.34 8.46
CA ARG A 141 11.71 13.73 7.99
C ARG A 141 13.16 14.05 7.62
N GLN A 142 14.10 13.56 8.41
CA GLN A 142 15.53 13.78 8.16
C GLN A 142 15.99 12.96 6.95
N LEU A 143 15.49 11.73 6.81
CA LEU A 143 15.75 10.94 5.61
C LEU A 143 15.24 11.62 4.34
N LYS A 144 14.06 12.27 4.41
CA LYS A 144 13.54 13.07 3.31
C LYS A 144 14.48 14.22 2.96
N ASP A 145 14.98 14.94 3.95
CA ASP A 145 15.93 16.04 3.76
C ASP A 145 17.26 15.51 3.16
N ASP A 146 17.80 14.40 3.67
CA ASP A 146 19.01 13.75 3.14
C ASP A 146 18.80 13.30 1.66
N ILE A 147 17.63 12.77 1.30
CA ILE A 147 17.30 12.39 -0.09
C ILE A 147 17.19 13.63 -0.98
N TYR A 148 16.58 14.72 -0.50
CA TYR A 148 16.53 15.97 -1.25
C TYR A 148 17.91 16.54 -1.54
N GLU A 149 18.83 16.50 -0.58
CA GLU A 149 20.22 16.92 -0.81
C GLU A 149 20.89 16.09 -1.92
N ILE A 150 20.61 14.79 -1.99
CA ILE A 150 21.16 13.91 -3.03
C ILE A 150 20.53 14.20 -4.39
N ILE A 151 19.21 14.39 -4.45
CA ILE A 151 18.52 14.79 -5.70
C ILE A 151 19.11 16.11 -6.20
N PHE A 152 19.33 17.08 -5.32
CA PHE A 152 19.91 18.36 -5.67
C PHE A 152 21.32 18.23 -6.26
N LYS A 153 22.19 17.40 -5.63
CA LYS A 153 23.53 17.10 -6.15
C LYS A 153 23.50 16.43 -7.53
N ILE A 154 22.56 15.53 -7.78
CA ILE A 154 22.40 14.89 -9.10
C ILE A 154 22.13 15.93 -10.19
N VAL A 155 21.25 16.90 -9.89
CA VAL A 155 20.90 17.97 -10.83
C VAL A 155 22.07 18.94 -11.07
N GLU A 156 22.87 19.24 -10.05
CA GLU A 156 24.03 20.13 -10.18
C GLU A 156 25.23 19.47 -10.87
N ASP A 157 25.59 18.24 -10.47
CA ASP A 157 26.85 17.60 -10.89
C ASP A 157 26.74 16.85 -12.22
N HIS A 158 25.54 16.38 -12.59
CA HIS A 158 25.34 15.53 -13.79
C HIS A 158 24.26 16.07 -14.74
N PRO A 159 24.34 17.33 -15.23
CA PRO A 159 23.31 17.91 -16.10
C PRO A 159 23.21 17.26 -17.50
N ARG A 160 24.13 16.35 -17.86
CA ARG A 160 24.14 15.63 -19.15
C ARG A 160 23.57 14.21 -19.08
N ASP A 161 23.66 13.57 -17.92
CA ASP A 161 23.19 12.18 -17.71
C ASP A 161 21.73 12.13 -17.24
N VAL A 162 21.17 13.30 -16.96
CA VAL A 162 19.84 13.52 -16.43
C VAL A 162 19.08 14.31 -17.49
N SER A 163 17.98 13.75 -18.03
CA SER A 163 17.09 14.50 -18.93
C SER A 163 16.69 15.82 -18.24
N GLN A 164 16.67 16.94 -18.97
CA GLN A 164 16.36 18.29 -18.45
C GLN A 164 15.04 18.39 -17.64
N ASP A 165 14.21 17.34 -17.64
CA ASP A 165 12.91 17.22 -16.97
C ASP A 165 12.86 16.25 -15.76
N MET A 166 13.99 15.87 -15.15
CA MET A 166 14.00 15.02 -13.95
C MET A 166 13.53 15.79 -12.70
N ASN A 167 12.23 16.01 -12.61
CA ASN A 167 11.57 16.50 -11.41
C ASN A 167 11.15 15.30 -10.56
N ILE A 168 12.08 14.75 -9.77
CA ILE A 168 11.81 13.63 -8.87
C ILE A 168 11.04 14.15 -7.65
N ASN A 169 9.77 13.76 -7.52
CA ASN A 169 8.96 14.14 -6.37
C ASN A 169 9.14 13.14 -5.22
N ILE A 170 9.29 13.65 -3.99
CA ILE A 170 9.28 12.82 -2.77
C ILE A 170 7.92 12.91 -2.09
N ILE A 171 7.19 11.81 -2.06
CA ILE A 171 5.88 11.68 -1.42
C ILE A 171 5.98 10.85 -0.14
N TRP A 172 5.05 11.12 0.77
CA TRP A 172 4.88 10.31 1.98
C TRP A 172 3.92 9.16 1.70
N GLY A 173 4.30 7.95 2.09
CA GLY A 173 3.43 6.79 2.05
C GLY A 173 3.10 6.27 3.45
N ASP A 174 1.84 5.88 3.64
CA ASP A 174 1.34 5.27 4.87
C ASP A 174 1.85 3.82 4.98
N GLU A 175 2.61 3.50 6.03
CA GLU A 175 3.16 2.15 6.24
C GLU A 175 2.17 1.17 6.87
N ALA A 176 0.94 1.59 7.23
CA ALA A 176 -0.02 0.71 7.89
C ALA A 176 -0.34 -0.53 7.05
N PHE A 177 -0.62 -0.36 5.75
CA PHE A 177 -0.87 -1.46 4.83
C PHE A 177 0.40 -2.26 4.49
N PRO A 178 1.53 -1.64 4.08
CA PRO A 178 2.78 -2.36 3.82
C PRO A 178 3.28 -3.26 4.95
N ARG A 179 3.03 -2.88 6.22
CA ARG A 179 3.38 -3.71 7.40
C ARG A 179 2.54 -4.97 7.53
N LEU A 180 1.29 -4.95 7.06
CA LEU A 180 0.47 -6.15 6.97
C LEU A 180 1.02 -7.07 5.88
N TYR A 181 1.30 -6.51 4.70
CA TYR A 181 1.86 -7.24 3.58
C TYR A 181 3.20 -7.91 3.93
N GLU A 182 4.10 -7.21 4.61
CA GLU A 182 5.38 -7.77 5.10
C GLU A 182 5.24 -9.11 5.82
N ASN A 183 4.16 -9.28 6.61
CA ASN A 183 3.91 -10.47 7.43
C ASN A 183 2.92 -11.44 6.79
N ALA A 184 2.27 -11.05 5.68
CA ALA A 184 1.30 -11.89 5.00
C ALA A 184 1.97 -13.08 4.32
N ARG A 185 1.23 -14.19 4.15
CA ARG A 185 1.75 -15.36 3.45
C ARG A 185 2.05 -15.04 1.98
N ILE A 186 1.13 -14.31 1.33
CA ILE A 186 1.24 -13.92 -0.08
C ILE A 186 2.54 -13.19 -0.41
N SER A 187 3.07 -12.38 0.50
CA SER A 187 4.33 -11.67 0.27
C SER A 187 5.55 -12.57 0.30
N THR A 188 5.45 -13.71 1.00
CA THR A 188 6.51 -14.73 1.01
C THR A 188 6.47 -15.56 -0.27
N ASP A 189 5.28 -15.80 -0.80
CA ASP A 189 5.08 -16.51 -2.05
C ASP A 189 5.54 -15.64 -3.24
N GLN A 190 5.18 -14.35 -3.26
CA GLN A 190 5.58 -13.41 -4.33
C GLN A 190 7.03 -12.94 -4.27
N LEU A 191 7.62 -12.83 -3.07
CA LEU A 191 8.98 -12.33 -2.87
C LEU A 191 9.79 -13.34 -2.02
N PRO A 192 10.10 -14.52 -2.58
CA PRO A 192 10.83 -15.56 -1.86
C PRO A 192 12.23 -15.07 -1.49
N ALA A 193 12.72 -15.50 -0.33
CA ALA A 193 14.04 -15.14 0.22
C ALA A 193 14.29 -13.64 0.51
N GLN A 194 13.31 -12.76 0.29
CA GLN A 194 13.45 -11.34 0.63
C GLN A 194 13.15 -11.07 2.11
N PRO A 195 13.92 -10.18 2.78
CA PRO A 195 13.64 -9.79 4.16
C PRO A 195 12.36 -8.95 4.25
N GLY A 196 11.74 -8.93 5.44
CA GLY A 196 10.47 -8.24 5.66
C GLY A 196 10.47 -6.76 5.27
N ILE A 197 11.57 -6.04 5.53
CA ILE A 197 11.69 -4.63 5.15
C ILE A 197 11.65 -4.40 3.63
N VAL A 198 12.18 -5.33 2.83
CA VAL A 198 12.10 -5.26 1.37
C VAL A 198 10.66 -5.50 0.94
N LYS A 199 9.97 -6.51 1.49
CA LYS A 199 8.55 -6.75 1.21
C LYS A 199 7.68 -5.54 1.55
N ARG A 200 7.98 -4.86 2.66
CA ARG A 200 7.32 -3.61 3.06
C ARG A 200 7.57 -2.50 2.04
N ALA A 201 8.82 -2.29 1.61
CA ALA A 201 9.15 -1.28 0.61
C ALA A 201 8.50 -1.58 -0.75
N VAL A 202 8.49 -2.85 -1.18
CA VAL A 202 7.77 -3.26 -2.40
C VAL A 202 6.28 -2.95 -2.30
N ALA A 203 5.64 -3.31 -1.19
CA ALA A 203 4.23 -3.00 -0.98
C ALA A 203 3.94 -1.49 -0.98
N LEU A 204 4.83 -0.69 -0.40
CA LEU A 204 4.72 0.77 -0.40
C LEU A 204 4.75 1.34 -1.84
N GLY A 205 5.68 0.86 -2.67
CA GLY A 205 5.80 1.31 -4.06
C GLY A 205 4.66 0.79 -4.95
N ARG A 206 4.32 -0.49 -4.86
CA ARG A 206 3.18 -1.07 -5.60
C ARG A 206 1.85 -0.44 -5.19
N TYR A 207 1.68 -0.08 -3.92
CA TYR A 207 0.47 0.62 -3.47
C TYR A 207 0.33 1.99 -4.13
N LEU A 208 1.44 2.68 -4.40
CA LEU A 208 1.42 3.93 -5.14
C LEU A 208 1.02 3.75 -6.62
N GLN A 209 1.44 2.64 -7.22
CA GLN A 209 1.13 2.30 -8.62
C GLN A 209 -0.30 1.80 -8.78
N ASN A 210 -0.76 0.89 -7.92
CA ASN A 210 -2.11 0.35 -7.99
C ASN A 210 -2.61 -0.04 -6.58
N PRO A 211 -3.28 0.89 -5.87
CA PRO A 211 -3.84 0.63 -4.55
C PRO A 211 -4.84 -0.54 -4.55
N LEU A 212 -5.70 -0.61 -5.56
CA LEU A 212 -6.74 -1.65 -5.67
C LEU A 212 -6.13 -3.06 -5.75
N ALA A 213 -5.17 -3.26 -6.64
CA ALA A 213 -4.46 -4.54 -6.79
C ALA A 213 -3.76 -4.93 -5.50
N MET A 214 -3.05 -3.99 -4.87
CA MET A 214 -2.38 -4.27 -3.62
C MET A 214 -3.35 -4.65 -2.50
N VAL A 215 -4.43 -3.91 -2.30
CA VAL A 215 -5.42 -4.25 -1.26
C VAL A 215 -6.05 -5.62 -1.51
N ALA A 216 -6.32 -5.96 -2.78
CA ALA A 216 -6.83 -7.28 -3.15
C ALA A 216 -5.89 -8.43 -2.77
N THR A 217 -4.56 -8.24 -2.76
CA THR A 217 -3.60 -9.28 -2.36
C THR A 217 -3.79 -9.76 -0.91
N LEU A 218 -4.30 -8.91 -0.02
CA LEU A 218 -4.56 -9.24 1.38
C LEU A 218 -5.97 -9.80 1.63
N CYS A 219 -6.79 -9.91 0.58
CA CYS A 219 -8.14 -10.46 0.67
C CYS A 219 -8.19 -11.97 0.43
N GLY A 220 -7.03 -12.64 0.36
CA GLY A 220 -6.92 -14.08 0.16
C GLY A 220 -7.49 -14.92 1.31
N PRO A 221 -7.24 -16.24 1.32
CA PRO A 221 -7.85 -17.17 2.29
C PRO A 221 -7.58 -16.83 3.76
N GLY A 222 -6.45 -16.18 4.06
CA GLY A 222 -6.08 -15.73 5.40
C GLY A 222 -6.83 -14.47 5.86
N LYS A 223 -7.51 -13.78 4.95
CA LYS A 223 -8.22 -12.51 5.18
C LYS A 223 -7.38 -11.50 5.97
N GLU A 224 -6.08 -11.43 5.67
CA GLU A 224 -5.12 -10.56 6.35
C GLU A 224 -5.55 -9.08 6.35
N ILE A 225 -6.34 -8.68 5.34
CA ILE A 225 -6.97 -7.37 5.24
C ILE A 225 -7.75 -6.94 6.50
N LEU A 226 -8.34 -7.89 7.24
CA LEU A 226 -9.10 -7.62 8.46
C LEU A 226 -8.23 -7.11 9.61
N SER A 227 -6.91 -7.30 9.53
CA SER A 227 -5.95 -6.74 10.50
C SER A 227 -5.64 -5.27 10.22
N TRP A 228 -6.14 -4.70 9.12
CA TRP A 228 -5.97 -3.29 8.81
C TRP A 228 -6.89 -2.43 9.68
N LYS A 229 -6.29 -1.69 10.60
CA LYS A 229 -6.99 -0.75 11.48
C LYS A 229 -7.44 0.49 10.72
N LEU A 230 -8.64 0.44 10.16
CA LEU A 230 -9.24 1.55 9.42
C LEU A 230 -10.00 2.53 10.33
N CYS A 231 -10.62 2.03 11.39
CA CYS A 231 -11.39 2.83 12.34
C CYS A 231 -10.99 2.50 13.79
N PRO A 232 -10.97 3.47 14.72
CA PRO A 232 -10.62 3.21 16.13
C PRO A 232 -11.58 2.29 16.89
N LEU A 233 -12.82 2.14 16.39
CA LEU A 233 -13.89 1.37 17.03
C LEU A 233 -14.19 0.06 16.28
N ASP A 234 -13.31 -0.35 15.36
CA ASP A 234 -13.55 -1.53 14.51
C ASP A 234 -13.69 -2.83 15.33
N ASP A 235 -13.15 -2.89 16.55
CA ASP A 235 -13.32 -4.00 17.50
C ASP A 235 -14.79 -4.32 17.85
N PHE A 236 -15.73 -3.38 17.61
CA PHE A 236 -17.18 -3.61 17.80
C PHE A 236 -17.86 -4.34 16.63
N LEU A 237 -17.13 -4.55 15.53
CA LEU A 237 -17.60 -5.30 14.36
C LEU A 237 -17.02 -6.72 14.39
N SER A 238 -17.83 -7.70 14.02
CA SER A 238 -17.33 -9.06 13.85
C SER A 238 -16.46 -9.17 12.58
N PRO A 239 -15.52 -10.14 12.52
CA PRO A 239 -14.72 -10.38 11.32
C PRO A 239 -15.56 -10.63 10.06
N ASP A 240 -16.71 -11.28 10.20
CA ASP A 240 -17.61 -11.58 9.09
C ASP A 240 -18.28 -10.31 8.54
N GLU A 241 -18.78 -9.44 9.42
CA GLU A 241 -19.36 -8.15 9.01
C GLU A 241 -18.32 -7.26 8.34
N LYS A 242 -17.09 -7.21 8.89
CA LYS A 242 -15.99 -6.47 8.27
C LYS A 242 -15.69 -7.00 6.87
N TYR A 243 -15.59 -8.32 6.73
CA TYR A 243 -15.23 -8.92 5.44
C TYR A 243 -16.34 -8.79 4.40
N GLU A 244 -17.61 -8.90 4.78
CA GLU A 244 -18.74 -8.65 3.86
C GLU A 244 -18.68 -7.23 3.30
N MET A 245 -18.38 -6.23 4.15
CA MET A 245 -18.16 -4.86 3.70
C MET A 245 -16.92 -4.71 2.81
N VAL A 246 -15.81 -5.40 3.13
CA VAL A 246 -14.60 -5.44 2.27
C VAL A 246 -14.94 -6.01 0.90
N GLU A 247 -15.62 -7.15 0.83
CA GLU A 247 -16.02 -7.79 -0.43
C GLU A 247 -16.88 -6.85 -1.28
N GLN A 248 -17.91 -6.22 -0.68
CA GLN A 248 -18.76 -5.25 -1.37
C GLN A 248 -17.95 -4.12 -2.00
N ILE A 249 -17.04 -3.51 -1.22
CA ILE A 249 -16.20 -2.40 -1.69
C ILE A 249 -15.23 -2.85 -2.77
N MET A 250 -14.60 -4.01 -2.60
CA MET A 250 -13.65 -4.53 -3.57
C MET A 250 -14.35 -4.89 -4.87
N VAL A 251 -15.57 -5.43 -4.82
CA VAL A 251 -16.41 -5.65 -6.01
C VAL A 251 -16.72 -4.31 -6.67
N ASP A 252 -17.25 -3.33 -5.95
CA ASP A 252 -17.60 -2.03 -6.52
C ASP A 252 -16.39 -1.33 -7.14
N ALA A 253 -15.26 -1.28 -6.43
CA ALA A 253 -14.04 -0.65 -6.91
C ALA A 253 -13.44 -1.38 -8.12
N THR A 254 -13.40 -2.72 -8.10
CA THR A 254 -12.86 -3.52 -9.22
C THR A 254 -13.70 -3.35 -10.48
N ASN A 255 -15.02 -3.34 -10.36
CA ASN A 255 -15.90 -3.17 -11.52
C ASN A 255 -15.92 -1.72 -12.05
N GLN A 256 -15.63 -0.72 -11.19
CA GLN A 256 -15.48 0.68 -11.63
C GLN A 256 -14.16 0.95 -12.35
N VAL A 257 -13.04 0.41 -11.83
CA VAL A 257 -11.70 0.62 -12.41
C VAL A 257 -11.47 -0.30 -13.61
N GLY A 258 -11.97 -1.53 -13.55
CA GLY A 258 -11.65 -2.58 -14.51
C GLY A 258 -10.32 -3.28 -14.19
N LEU A 259 -10.00 -4.31 -14.96
CA LEU A 259 -8.77 -5.08 -14.84
C LEU A 259 -8.21 -5.34 -16.24
N ASP A 260 -6.94 -4.98 -16.47
CA ASP A 260 -6.22 -5.44 -17.65
C ASP A 260 -5.74 -6.87 -17.43
N ILE A 261 -6.41 -7.81 -18.10
CA ILE A 261 -6.13 -9.24 -18.01
C ILE A 261 -4.75 -9.58 -18.58
N ASN A 262 -4.30 -8.86 -19.61
CA ASN A 262 -3.00 -9.15 -20.23
C ASN A 262 -1.88 -8.79 -19.25
N LEU A 263 -1.97 -7.60 -18.65
CA LEU A 263 -1.01 -7.16 -17.64
C LEU A 263 -1.08 -8.03 -16.37
N ALA A 264 -2.29 -8.42 -15.94
CA ALA A 264 -2.48 -9.33 -14.82
C ALA A 264 -1.97 -10.74 -15.07
N SER A 265 -1.90 -11.18 -16.35
CA SER A 265 -1.34 -12.47 -16.71
C SER A 265 0.18 -12.49 -16.58
N THR A 266 0.86 -11.36 -16.79
CA THR A 266 2.32 -11.28 -16.68
C THR A 266 2.79 -11.02 -15.24
N HIS A 267 2.00 -10.29 -14.44
CA HIS A 267 2.37 -9.91 -13.08
C HIS A 267 1.37 -10.45 -12.04
N GLU A 268 1.83 -11.40 -11.22
CA GLU A 268 0.98 -12.14 -10.28
C GLU A 268 0.20 -11.23 -9.30
N TRP A 269 0.82 -10.15 -8.84
CA TRP A 269 0.19 -9.26 -7.86
C TRP A 269 -0.96 -8.41 -8.45
N LEU A 270 -0.94 -8.17 -9.76
CA LEU A 270 -2.02 -7.49 -10.48
C LEU A 270 -3.22 -8.40 -10.73
N PHE A 271 -3.06 -9.72 -10.58
CA PHE A 271 -4.14 -10.69 -10.76
C PHE A 271 -5.14 -10.71 -9.59
N ALA A 272 -4.74 -10.24 -8.41
CA ALA A 272 -5.53 -10.35 -7.18
C ALA A 272 -6.96 -9.76 -7.25
N PRO A 273 -7.24 -8.62 -7.92
CA PRO A 273 -8.60 -8.08 -8.06
C PRO A 273 -9.57 -8.96 -8.85
N LEU A 274 -9.07 -9.92 -9.65
CA LEU A 274 -9.93 -10.75 -10.50
C LEU A 274 -11.03 -11.48 -9.70
N GLN A 275 -10.77 -11.81 -8.43
CA GLN A 275 -11.74 -12.45 -7.54
C GLN A 275 -12.98 -11.58 -7.21
N PHE A 276 -12.96 -10.28 -7.57
CA PHE A 276 -14.00 -9.30 -7.27
C PHE A 276 -14.72 -8.77 -8.52
N ILE A 277 -14.41 -9.29 -9.72
CA ILE A 277 -15.19 -8.93 -10.92
C ILE A 277 -16.60 -9.49 -10.80
N ALA A 278 -17.61 -8.71 -11.19
CA ALA A 278 -19.00 -9.14 -11.13
C ALA A 278 -19.21 -10.45 -11.91
N GLY A 279 -19.79 -11.45 -11.26
CA GLY A 279 -20.00 -12.79 -11.83
C GLY A 279 -18.82 -13.75 -11.66
N LEU A 280 -17.67 -13.30 -11.19
CA LEU A 280 -16.57 -14.14 -10.71
C LEU A 280 -16.59 -14.14 -9.18
N GLY A 281 -16.70 -15.32 -8.58
CA GLY A 281 -16.52 -15.51 -7.14
C GLY A 281 -15.18 -16.18 -6.83
N PRO A 282 -14.83 -16.36 -5.54
CA PRO A 282 -13.55 -16.95 -5.12
C PRO A 282 -13.29 -18.35 -5.70
N LYS A 283 -14.36 -19.12 -5.97
CA LYS A 283 -14.28 -20.45 -6.59
C LYS A 283 -13.95 -20.39 -8.08
N SER A 284 -14.51 -19.41 -8.81
CA SER A 284 -14.20 -19.19 -10.22
C SER A 284 -12.79 -18.61 -10.38
N PHE A 285 -12.35 -17.76 -9.44
CA PHE A 285 -11.00 -17.22 -9.38
C PHE A 285 -9.93 -18.32 -9.34
N CYS A 286 -10.06 -19.31 -8.45
CA CYS A 286 -9.10 -20.41 -8.34
C CYS A 286 -8.98 -21.21 -9.66
N PHE A 287 -10.10 -21.36 -10.40
CA PHE A 287 -10.12 -22.02 -11.69
C PHE A 287 -9.44 -21.16 -12.78
N THR A 288 -9.75 -19.87 -12.86
CA THR A 288 -9.12 -18.95 -13.82
C THR A 288 -7.64 -18.71 -13.54
N GLU A 289 -7.24 -18.64 -12.27
CA GLU A 289 -5.83 -18.54 -11.88
C GLU A 289 -5.06 -19.78 -12.34
N SER A 290 -5.60 -20.98 -12.09
CA SER A 290 -5.01 -22.24 -12.54
C SER A 290 -4.96 -22.34 -14.07
N PHE A 291 -5.99 -21.85 -14.76
CA PHE A 291 -6.06 -21.83 -16.22
C PHE A 291 -5.05 -20.85 -16.83
N CYS A 292 -4.99 -19.61 -16.34
CA CYS A 292 -4.04 -18.60 -16.83
C CYS A 292 -2.59 -18.97 -16.50
N LYS A 293 -2.30 -19.42 -15.26
CA LYS A 293 -0.96 -19.94 -14.91
C LYS A 293 -0.59 -21.14 -15.76
N GLY A 294 -1.54 -22.01 -16.13
CA GLY A 294 -1.29 -23.17 -17.00
C GLY A 294 -0.92 -22.82 -18.45
N TRP A 295 -1.38 -21.67 -18.98
CA TRP A 295 -1.02 -21.19 -20.32
C TRP A 295 0.34 -20.49 -20.37
N ILE A 296 0.80 -19.89 -19.27
CA ILE A 296 2.10 -19.19 -19.19
C ILE A 296 3.29 -20.17 -19.20
N TYR A 297 3.05 -21.46 -18.89
CA TYR A 297 4.06 -22.51 -18.93
C TYR A 297 4.05 -23.35 -20.22
N PHE A 298 3.38 -22.91 -21.30
CA PHE A 298 3.40 -23.55 -22.61
C PHE A 298 3.90 -22.62 -23.72
#